data_AF-A0A9D4Q8H1-F1
#
_entry.id   AF-A0A9D4Q8H1-F1
#
_cell.length_a   1.000
_cell.length_b   1.000
_cell.length_c   1.000
_cell.angle_alpha   90.00
_cell.angle_beta   90.00
_cell.angle_gamma   90.00
#
_symmetry.space_group_name_H-M   'P 1'
#
loop_
_entity.id
_entity.type
_entity.pdbx_description
1 polymer ?
#
loop_
_entity_poly.entity_id
_entity_poly.type
_entity_poly.pdbx_seq_one_letter_code
_entity_poly.pdbx_strand_id
1 'polypeptide(L)'
;MSHIFSLEKMTAATTKAANKALVYLEKSNTWKFFKDVRCSDPLQVGCLSKKRSEFTGAPQLAGESLVLAAEWEVYLKSAQELKTSDRDLAPFLSKQENPGADFDVLAFWARMQQLTPTLSSIAPKYLAIPINSVDAERSFSRYGDIVSHKRHSLSEESTKYHLMLSHNSFLQF
;
A
#
# COMPACT_ATOMS: atom_id res chain seq x y z
N MET A 1 -18.12 -1.49 39.18
CA MET A 1 -17.28 -2.70 39.00
C MET A 1 -17.73 -3.60 37.85
N SER A 2 -19.02 -3.72 37.53
CA SER A 2 -19.53 -4.54 36.41
C SER A 2 -19.10 -4.07 35.01
N HIS A 3 -19.04 -2.76 34.75
CA HIS A 3 -18.64 -2.20 33.45
C HIS A 3 -17.15 -2.43 33.11
N ILE A 4 -16.26 -2.36 34.10
CA ILE A 4 -14.81 -2.60 33.90
C ILE A 4 -14.56 -4.07 33.53
N PHE A 5 -15.24 -5.00 34.23
CA PHE A 5 -15.17 -6.43 33.97
C PHE A 5 -15.75 -6.82 32.59
N SER A 6 -16.72 -6.05 32.09
CA SER A 6 -17.28 -6.22 30.73
C SER A 6 -16.31 -5.69 29.66
N LEU A 7 -15.63 -4.57 29.92
CA LEU A 7 -14.62 -4.02 29.01
C LEU A 7 -13.42 -4.97 28.86
N GLU A 8 -12.93 -5.54 29.96
CA GLU A 8 -11.82 -6.50 29.95
C GLU A 8 -12.15 -7.80 29.20
N LYS A 9 -13.39 -8.28 29.32
CA LYS A 9 -13.85 -9.44 28.53
C LYS A 9 -13.94 -9.11 27.03
N MET A 10 -14.39 -7.91 26.69
CA MET A 10 -14.45 -7.43 25.31
C MET A 10 -13.05 -7.26 24.69
N THR A 11 -12.08 -6.70 25.43
CA THR A 11 -10.68 -6.57 24.98
C THR A 11 -10.01 -7.93 24.85
N ALA A 12 -10.25 -8.87 25.77
CA ALA A 12 -9.73 -10.23 25.66
C ALA A 12 -10.32 -10.98 24.45
N ALA A 13 -11.62 -10.84 24.19
CA ALA A 13 -12.28 -11.47 23.05
C ALA A 13 -11.79 -10.90 21.70
N THR A 14 -11.64 -9.58 21.61
CA THR A 14 -11.09 -8.91 20.41
C THR A 14 -9.63 -9.28 20.17
N THR A 15 -8.81 -9.37 21.24
CA THR A 15 -7.43 -9.85 21.14
C THR A 15 -7.35 -11.29 20.65
N LYS A 16 -8.22 -12.17 21.17
CA LYS A 16 -8.29 -13.58 20.71
C LYS A 16 -8.70 -13.69 19.24
N ALA A 17 -9.67 -12.88 18.80
CA ALA A 17 -10.08 -12.81 17.40
C ALA A 17 -8.95 -12.29 16.50
N ALA A 18 -8.24 -11.23 16.92
CA ALA A 18 -7.10 -10.68 16.21
C ALA A 18 -5.96 -11.70 16.07
N ASN A 19 -5.59 -12.39 17.15
CA ASN A 19 -4.58 -13.46 17.11
C ASN A 19 -4.99 -14.59 16.16
N LYS A 20 -6.26 -14.99 16.19
CA LYS A 20 -6.78 -16.01 15.27
C LYS A 20 -6.70 -15.52 13.82
N ALA A 21 -7.06 -14.27 13.53
CA ALA A 21 -6.95 -13.68 12.21
C ALA A 21 -5.50 -13.63 11.72
N LEU A 22 -4.55 -13.23 12.59
CA LEU A 22 -3.11 -13.25 12.28
C LEU A 22 -2.62 -14.64 11.87
N VAL A 23 -3.02 -15.69 12.59
CA VAL A 23 -2.65 -17.08 12.24
C VAL A 23 -3.11 -17.48 10.85
N TYR A 24 -4.31 -17.06 10.42
CA TYR A 24 -4.79 -17.36 9.07
C TYR A 24 -4.15 -16.47 8.01
N LEU A 25 -3.90 -15.19 8.33
CA LEU A 25 -3.21 -14.27 7.46
C LEU A 25 -1.77 -14.72 7.20
N GLU A 26 -1.01 -15.09 8.22
CA GLU A 26 0.37 -15.56 8.08
C GLU A 26 0.51 -16.80 7.18
N LYS A 27 -0.51 -17.66 7.17
CA LYS A 27 -0.56 -18.85 6.31
C LYS A 27 -1.00 -18.52 4.87
N SER A 28 -1.52 -17.33 4.62
CA SER A 28 -2.07 -16.94 3.32
C SER A 28 -0.98 -16.42 2.39
N ASN A 29 -0.99 -16.90 1.15
CA ASN A 29 -0.14 -16.38 0.08
C ASN A 29 -0.43 -14.89 -0.20
N THR A 30 -1.68 -14.44 -0.02
CA THR A 30 -2.08 -13.04 -0.21
C THR A 30 -1.39 -12.11 0.79
N TRP A 31 -1.23 -12.57 2.03
CA TRP A 31 -0.53 -11.79 3.05
C TRP A 31 0.97 -11.71 2.76
N LYS A 32 1.58 -12.80 2.29
CA LYS A 32 2.96 -12.78 1.83
C LYS A 32 3.16 -11.77 0.70
N PHE A 33 2.30 -11.82 -0.31
CA PHE A 33 2.30 -10.85 -1.41
C PHE A 33 2.10 -9.41 -0.92
N PHE A 34 1.16 -9.18 0.00
CA PHE A 34 0.94 -7.86 0.60
C PHE A 34 2.23 -7.30 1.22
N LYS A 35 2.92 -8.11 2.04
CA LYS A 35 4.18 -7.71 2.68
C LYS A 35 5.26 -7.37 1.66
N ASP A 36 5.36 -8.15 0.59
CA ASP A 36 6.33 -7.94 -0.49
C ASP A 36 6.07 -6.63 -1.25
N VAL A 37 4.80 -6.31 -1.50
CA VAL A 37 4.38 -5.09 -2.22
C VAL A 37 4.46 -3.83 -1.34
N ARG A 38 4.20 -3.94 -0.03
CA ARG A 38 4.18 -2.80 0.89
C ARG A 38 5.45 -2.60 1.71
N CYS A 39 6.49 -3.39 1.46
CA CYS A 39 7.80 -3.20 2.11
C CYS A 39 8.39 -1.79 1.89
N SER A 40 8.00 -1.11 0.80
CA SER A 40 8.40 0.25 0.46
C SER A 40 7.45 1.34 0.98
N ASP A 41 6.47 0.99 1.83
CA ASP A 41 5.64 1.99 2.51
C ASP A 41 6.25 2.32 3.88
N PRO A 42 6.75 3.55 4.11
CA PRO A 42 7.39 3.94 5.36
C PRO A 42 6.44 3.83 6.57
N LEU A 43 5.13 3.98 6.36
CA LEU A 43 4.14 3.80 7.43
C LEU A 43 4.05 2.34 7.87
N GLN A 44 4.35 1.39 6.98
CA GLN A 44 4.24 -0.05 7.25
C GLN A 44 5.54 -0.67 7.76
N VAL A 45 6.66 0.05 7.77
CA VAL A 45 7.97 -0.45 8.27
C VAL A 45 7.92 -0.97 9.71
N GLY A 46 6.98 -0.50 10.53
CA GLY A 46 6.83 -0.98 11.92
C GLY A 46 6.07 -2.29 12.08
N CYS A 47 5.28 -2.69 11.08
CA CYS A 47 4.57 -3.97 11.07
C CYS A 47 5.16 -4.97 10.06
N LEU A 48 6.15 -4.54 9.27
CA LEU A 48 6.84 -5.36 8.28
C LEU A 48 8.24 -5.73 8.74
N SER A 49 8.82 -6.73 8.08
CA SER A 49 10.18 -7.14 8.35
C SER A 49 11.17 -6.05 7.94
N LYS A 50 12.22 -5.88 8.75
CA LYS A 50 13.34 -5.01 8.41
C LYS A 50 14.31 -5.67 7.43
N LYS A 51 14.26 -7.00 7.30
CA LYS A 51 15.18 -7.74 6.44
C LYS A 51 14.67 -7.77 5.02
N ARG A 52 15.44 -7.17 4.11
CA ARG A 52 15.14 -7.17 2.66
C ARG A 52 15.00 -8.58 2.08
N SER A 53 15.80 -9.54 2.55
CA SER A 53 15.81 -10.92 2.08
C SER A 53 14.51 -11.70 2.31
N GLU A 54 13.63 -11.19 3.17
CA GLU A 54 12.34 -11.82 3.42
C GLU A 54 11.30 -11.49 2.33
N PHE A 55 11.54 -10.46 1.52
CA PHE A 55 10.64 -10.02 0.46
C PHE A 55 10.88 -10.74 -0.87
N THR A 56 10.55 -12.03 -0.91
CA THR A 56 10.83 -12.89 -2.08
C THR A 56 9.95 -12.59 -3.30
N GLY A 57 8.77 -12.00 -3.12
CA GLY A 57 7.83 -11.67 -4.21
C GLY A 57 8.14 -10.35 -4.93
N ALA A 58 9.18 -9.63 -4.51
CA ALA A 58 9.64 -8.41 -5.15
C ALA A 58 11.00 -8.64 -5.84
N PRO A 59 11.02 -9.15 -7.08
CA PRO A 59 12.25 -9.60 -7.74
C PRO A 59 13.31 -8.49 -7.90
N GLN A 60 12.88 -7.23 -8.03
CA GLN A 60 13.79 -6.08 -8.13
C GLN A 60 14.42 -5.71 -6.77
N LEU A 61 13.80 -6.12 -5.66
CA LEU A 61 14.27 -5.92 -4.29
C LEU A 61 15.10 -7.11 -3.77
N ALA A 62 14.83 -8.31 -4.29
CA ALA A 62 15.49 -9.55 -3.88
C ALA A 62 16.94 -9.71 -4.40
N GLY A 63 17.39 -8.84 -5.30
CA GLY A 63 18.74 -8.91 -5.88
C GLY A 63 19.86 -8.66 -4.86
N GLU A 64 20.99 -9.37 -5.02
CA GLU A 64 22.21 -9.21 -4.22
C GLU A 64 23.01 -7.95 -4.60
N SER A 65 22.34 -6.81 -4.76
CA SER A 65 23.01 -5.53 -4.99
C SER A 65 23.44 -4.92 -3.65
N LEU A 66 24.74 -4.72 -3.48
CA LEU A 66 25.34 -4.01 -2.33
C LEU A 66 24.83 -2.56 -2.25
N VAL A 67 24.65 -1.90 -3.39
CA VAL A 67 24.10 -0.54 -3.48
C VAL A 67 22.69 -0.51 -2.93
N LEU A 68 21.84 -1.44 -3.37
CA LEU A 68 20.46 -1.53 -2.92
C LEU A 68 20.37 -1.90 -1.42
N ALA A 69 21.33 -2.66 -0.89
CA ALA A 69 21.38 -2.98 0.54
C ALA A 69 21.72 -1.74 1.38
N ALA A 70 22.66 -0.92 0.92
CA ALA A 70 22.99 0.35 1.56
C ALA A 70 21.80 1.35 1.50
N GLU A 71 21.16 1.48 0.34
CA GLU A 71 19.96 2.32 0.17
C GLU A 71 18.79 1.85 1.06
N TRP A 72 18.64 0.54 1.25
CA TRP A 72 17.61 -0.04 2.13
C TRP A 72 17.79 0.39 3.59
N GLU A 73 19.03 0.36 4.10
CA GLU A 73 19.33 0.81 5.47
C GLU A 73 19.07 2.32 5.65
N VAL A 74 19.37 3.12 4.63
CA VAL A 74 19.03 4.56 4.63
C VAL A 74 17.52 4.75 4.70
N TYR A 75 16.77 4.00 3.88
CA TYR A 75 15.30 4.01 3.91
C TYR A 75 14.74 3.62 5.29
N LEU A 76 15.23 2.53 5.91
CA LEU A 76 14.75 2.10 7.22
C LEU A 76 14.96 3.17 8.30
N LYS A 77 16.10 3.87 8.27
CA LYS A 77 16.38 4.98 9.19
C LYS A 77 15.41 6.14 8.96
N SER A 78 15.25 6.59 7.72
CA SER A 78 14.32 7.68 7.39
C SER A 78 12.86 7.34 7.71
N ALA A 79 12.44 6.08 7.49
CA ALA A 79 11.10 5.61 7.83
C ALA A 79 10.90 5.47 9.36
N GLN A 80 11.95 5.10 10.10
CA GLN A 80 11.88 5.02 11.56
C GLN A 80 11.82 6.42 12.20
N GLU A 81 12.59 7.38 11.67
CA GLU A 81 12.55 8.80 12.07
C GLU A 81 11.13 9.38 11.94
N LEU A 82 10.41 8.98 10.88
CA LEU A 82 9.01 9.33 10.62
C LEU A 82 8.03 8.89 11.72
N LYS A 83 8.31 7.77 12.39
CA LYS A 83 7.46 7.22 13.46
C LYS A 83 7.82 7.77 14.84
N THR A 84 9.08 8.14 15.05
CA THR A 84 9.57 8.70 16.31
C THR A 84 9.32 10.20 16.45
N SER A 85 9.14 10.93 15.34
CA SER A 85 8.64 12.30 15.42
C SER A 85 7.16 12.27 15.80
N ASP A 86 6.88 12.36 17.10
CA ASP A 86 5.57 12.74 17.60
C ASP A 86 5.26 14.13 17.01
N ARG A 87 4.43 14.14 15.97
CA ARG A 87 3.86 15.32 15.28
C ARG A 87 4.77 16.40 14.69
N ASP A 88 6.06 16.46 14.97
CA ASP A 88 6.93 17.53 14.45
C ASP A 88 8.29 17.00 13.98
N LEU A 89 8.54 17.14 12.67
CA LEU A 89 9.87 17.31 12.06
C LEU A 89 10.78 16.07 11.96
N ALA A 90 10.55 15.21 10.97
CA ALA A 90 11.70 14.67 10.24
C ALA A 90 12.31 15.82 9.41
N PRO A 91 13.63 16.11 9.46
CA PRO A 91 14.24 17.22 8.72
C PRO A 91 13.97 17.21 7.20
N PHE A 92 13.65 16.05 6.63
CA PHE A 92 13.28 15.87 5.21
C PHE A 92 11.76 15.99 4.93
N LEU A 93 10.93 16.00 5.98
CA LEU A 93 9.47 16.15 5.92
C LEU A 93 8.94 17.43 6.57
N SER A 94 9.80 18.20 7.25
CA SER A 94 9.49 19.50 7.84
C SER A 94 8.91 20.53 6.86
N LYS A 95 9.02 20.31 5.54
CA LYS A 95 8.17 20.94 4.53
C LYS A 95 6.89 20.12 4.30
N GLN A 96 6.07 19.98 5.32
CA GLN A 96 4.65 19.74 5.11
C GLN A 96 3.96 21.03 5.53
N GLU A 97 3.49 21.79 4.55
CA GLU A 97 2.94 23.14 4.76
C GLU A 97 1.61 23.12 5.54
N ASN A 98 1.06 21.93 5.85
CA ASN A 98 -0.24 21.79 6.49
C ASN A 98 -0.29 20.60 7.48
N PRO A 99 -0.24 20.83 8.80
CA PRO A 99 -0.41 19.79 9.80
C PRO A 99 -1.87 19.32 9.80
N GLY A 100 -2.14 18.20 9.15
CA GLY A 100 -3.49 17.64 8.95
C GLY A 100 -3.71 17.03 7.55
N ALA A 101 -2.78 17.22 6.62
CA ALA A 101 -2.83 16.57 5.32
C ALA A 101 -2.36 15.10 5.42
N ASP A 102 -3.06 14.21 4.71
CA ASP A 102 -2.69 12.81 4.55
C ASP A 102 -1.23 12.67 4.11
N PHE A 103 -0.53 11.67 4.67
CA PHE A 103 0.86 11.42 4.32
C PHE A 103 0.98 10.99 2.84
N ASP A 104 1.64 11.81 2.04
CA ASP A 104 1.91 11.48 0.64
C ASP A 104 3.18 10.63 0.52
N VAL A 105 2.96 9.32 0.37
CA VAL A 105 4.03 8.33 0.19
C VAL A 105 4.82 8.54 -1.10
N LEU A 106 4.20 9.07 -2.17
CA LEU A 106 4.90 9.31 -3.43
C LEU A 106 5.80 10.54 -3.31
N ALA A 107 5.35 11.59 -2.62
CA ALA A 107 6.18 12.76 -2.31
C ALA A 107 7.38 12.39 -1.42
N PHE A 108 7.20 11.45 -0.48
CA PHE A 108 8.32 10.90 0.30
C PHE A 108 9.38 10.26 -0.62
N TRP A 109 8.98 9.37 -1.53
CA TRP A 109 9.91 8.70 -2.44
C TRP A 109 10.58 9.66 -3.43
N ALA A 110 9.89 10.72 -3.85
CA ALA A 110 10.47 11.78 -4.68
C ALA A 110 11.61 12.52 -3.96
N ARG A 111 11.46 12.81 -2.66
CA ARG A 111 12.50 13.46 -1.85
C ARG A 111 13.68 12.51 -1.57
N MET A 112 13.39 11.22 -1.41
CA MET A 112 14.40 10.19 -1.18
C MET A 112 15.24 9.89 -2.42
N GLN A 113 14.85 10.33 -3.61
CA GLN A 113 15.53 10.01 -4.87
C GLN A 113 17.03 10.35 -4.88
N GLN A 114 17.45 11.41 -4.20
CA GLN A 114 18.86 11.78 -4.11
C GLN A 114 19.68 10.84 -3.21
N LEU A 115 19.04 10.26 -2.19
CA LEU A 115 19.69 9.39 -1.21
C LEU A 115 19.57 7.91 -1.58
N THR A 116 18.48 7.53 -2.25
CA THR A 116 18.15 6.16 -2.63
C THR A 116 17.69 6.10 -4.09
N PRO A 117 18.55 6.40 -5.07
CA PRO A 117 18.17 6.49 -6.48
C PRO A 117 17.63 5.17 -7.04
N THR A 118 18.17 4.03 -6.61
CA THR A 118 17.72 2.72 -7.07
C THR A 118 16.35 2.39 -6.48
N LEU A 119 16.22 2.50 -5.16
CA LEU A 119 15.02 2.15 -4.42
C LEU A 119 13.84 3.08 -4.74
N SER A 120 14.08 4.39 -4.85
CA SER A 120 13.06 5.38 -5.23
C SER A 120 12.52 5.17 -6.65
N SER A 121 13.29 4.57 -7.56
CA SER A 121 12.81 4.22 -8.90
C SER A 121 11.90 2.97 -8.90
N ILE A 122 12.04 2.12 -7.87
CA ILE A 122 11.37 0.83 -7.74
C ILE A 122 10.12 0.96 -6.86
N ALA A 123 10.21 1.70 -5.77
CA ALA A 123 9.16 1.81 -4.76
C ALA A 123 7.79 2.26 -5.31
N PRO A 124 7.68 3.28 -6.19
CA PRO A 124 6.40 3.67 -6.76
C PRO A 124 5.72 2.55 -7.56
N LYS A 125 6.49 1.68 -8.22
CA LYS A 125 5.94 0.57 -9.01
C LYS A 125 5.23 -0.45 -8.13
N TYR A 126 5.81 -0.75 -6.96
CA TYR A 126 5.17 -1.63 -5.97
C TYR A 126 4.03 -0.91 -5.27
N LEU A 127 4.18 0.38 -4.93
CA LEU A 127 3.12 1.12 -4.26
C LEU A 127 1.87 1.31 -5.11
N ALA A 128 2.02 1.38 -6.43
CA ALA A 128 0.92 1.48 -7.40
C ALA A 128 0.09 0.19 -7.55
N ILE A 129 0.56 -0.94 -7.02
CA ILE A 129 -0.18 -2.20 -7.10
C ILE A 129 -1.44 -2.09 -6.22
N PRO A 130 -2.64 -2.23 -6.81
CA PRO A 130 -3.87 -2.26 -6.04
C PRO A 130 -3.92 -3.55 -5.20
N ILE A 131 -4.29 -3.41 -3.93
CA ILE A 131 -4.27 -4.53 -2.97
C ILE A 131 -5.64 -5.16 -2.78
N ASN A 132 -6.69 -4.38 -3.02
CA ASN A 132 -8.04 -4.86 -2.93
C ASN A 132 -8.60 -5.09 -4.34
N SER A 133 -9.49 -6.07 -4.46
CA SER A 133 -10.33 -6.23 -5.65
C SER A 133 -11.42 -5.15 -5.71
N VAL A 134 -11.59 -4.33 -4.66
CA VAL A 134 -12.70 -3.37 -4.56
C VAL A 134 -12.68 -2.38 -5.72
N ASP A 135 -11.52 -1.90 -6.16
CA ASP A 135 -11.45 -1.02 -7.34
C ASP A 135 -11.80 -1.74 -8.65
N ALA A 136 -11.41 -3.01 -8.75
CA ALA A 136 -11.83 -3.87 -9.86
C ALA A 136 -13.34 -4.15 -9.82
N GLU A 137 -13.90 -4.47 -8.66
CA GLU A 137 -15.33 -4.71 -8.42
C GLU A 137 -16.17 -3.46 -8.69
N ARG A 138 -15.71 -2.28 -8.26
CA ARG A 138 -16.33 -0.98 -8.59
C ARG A 138 -16.32 -0.74 -10.10
N SER A 139 -15.21 -1.06 -10.76
CA SER A 139 -15.10 -0.97 -12.21
C SER A 139 -16.09 -1.93 -12.89
N PHE A 140 -16.15 -3.21 -12.47
CA PHE A 140 -17.10 -4.20 -12.97
C PHE A 140 -18.56 -3.84 -12.73
N SER A 141 -18.89 -3.28 -11.56
CA SER A 141 -20.24 -2.81 -11.28
C SER A 141 -20.63 -1.68 -12.24
N ARG A 142 -19.72 -0.74 -12.50
CA ARG A 142 -19.95 0.35 -13.46
C ARG A 142 -20.00 -0.17 -14.90
N TYR A 143 -19.29 -1.24 -15.21
CA TYR A 143 -19.38 -1.94 -16.50
C TYR A 143 -20.72 -2.63 -16.69
N GLY A 144 -21.36 -3.10 -15.61
CA GLY A 144 -22.74 -3.59 -15.64
C GLY A 144 -23.74 -2.57 -16.19
N ASP A 145 -23.52 -1.28 -15.97
CA ASP A 145 -24.35 -0.21 -16.52
C ASP A 145 -24.12 -0.01 -18.03
N ILE A 146 -22.88 -0.20 -18.51
CA ILE A 146 -22.50 -0.09 -19.92
C ILE A 146 -23.02 -1.29 -20.73
N VAL A 147 -22.85 -2.50 -20.19
CA VAL A 147 -23.25 -3.78 -20.81
C VAL A 147 -24.63 -4.21 -20.30
N SER A 148 -25.51 -3.26 -19.99
CA SER A 148 -26.84 -3.59 -19.46
C SER A 148 -27.74 -4.23 -20.53
N HIS A 149 -28.78 -4.95 -20.08
CA HIS A 149 -29.76 -5.65 -20.92
C HIS A 149 -30.43 -4.78 -22.01
N LYS A 150 -30.36 -3.45 -21.92
CA LYS A 150 -30.99 -2.52 -22.88
C LYS A 150 -30.16 -2.22 -24.13
N ARG A 151 -28.90 -2.66 -24.23
CA ARG A 151 -28.04 -2.41 -25.41
C ARG A 151 -27.58 -3.71 -26.08
N HIS A 152 -28.53 -4.39 -26.72
CA HIS A 152 -28.32 -5.69 -27.39
C HIS A 152 -27.64 -5.62 -28.78
N SER A 153 -27.10 -4.47 -29.22
CA SER A 153 -26.50 -4.32 -30.56
C SER A 153 -25.05 -3.83 -30.57
N LEU A 154 -24.37 -3.78 -29.41
CA LEU A 154 -22.95 -3.46 -29.36
C LEU A 154 -22.13 -4.72 -29.66
N SER A 155 -21.26 -4.62 -30.66
CA SER A 155 -20.19 -5.61 -30.86
C SER A 155 -19.20 -5.59 -29.69
N GLU A 156 -18.43 -6.68 -29.54
CA GLU A 156 -17.41 -6.80 -28.51
C GLU A 156 -16.34 -5.70 -28.65
N GLU A 157 -15.87 -5.40 -29.87
CA GLU A 157 -14.97 -4.26 -30.16
C GLU A 157 -15.57 -2.93 -29.70
N SER A 158 -16.81 -2.61 -30.11
CA SER A 158 -17.44 -1.34 -29.74
C SER A 158 -17.61 -1.19 -28.23
N THR A 159 -17.84 -2.29 -27.53
CA THR A 159 -17.94 -2.32 -26.06
C THR A 159 -16.60 -2.02 -25.42
N LYS A 160 -15.50 -2.62 -25.92
CA LYS A 160 -14.13 -2.35 -25.45
C LYS A 160 -13.74 -0.87 -25.63
N TYR A 161 -14.02 -0.28 -26.79
CA TYR A 161 -13.73 1.14 -27.03
C TYR A 161 -14.54 2.06 -26.13
N HIS A 162 -15.83 1.77 -25.95
CA HIS A 162 -16.69 2.56 -25.06
C HIS A 162 -16.21 2.46 -23.60
N LEU A 163 -15.75 1.28 -23.18
CA LEU A 163 -15.13 1.05 -21.87
C LEU A 163 -13.92 1.96 -21.66
N MET A 164 -12.97 1.92 -22.61
CA MET A 164 -11.73 2.67 -22.56
C MET A 164 -12.01 4.18 -22.52
N LEU A 165 -12.93 4.66 -23.37
CA LEU A 165 -13.34 6.07 -23.38
C LEU A 165 -13.99 6.48 -22.06
N SER A 166 -14.87 5.65 -21.50
CA SER A 166 -15.53 5.95 -20.22
C SER A 166 -14.54 6.02 -19.05
N HIS A 167 -13.59 5.09 -18.99
CA HIS A 167 -12.57 5.05 -17.95
C HIS A 167 -11.61 6.24 -18.06
N ASN A 168 -11.17 6.58 -19.27
CA ASN A 168 -10.27 7.72 -19.51
C ASN A 168 -10.98 9.07 -19.35
N SER A 169 -12.27 9.17 -19.65
CA SER A 169 -13.06 10.39 -19.42
C SER A 169 -13.23 10.74 -17.93
N PHE A 170 -13.04 9.77 -17.03
CA PHE A 170 -13.02 9.98 -15.59
C PHE A 170 -11.66 10.50 -15.10
N LEU A 171 -10.58 10.30 -15.86
CA LEU A 171 -9.23 10.79 -15.60
C LEU A 171 -9.01 12.17 -16.26
N GLN A 172 -9.93 13.11 -16.08
CA GLN A 172 -9.72 14.48 -16.55
C GLN A 172 -8.59 15.12 -15.73
N PHE A 173 -7.49 15.45 -16.42
CA PHE A 173 -6.40 16.31 -15.94
C PHE A 173 -6.84 17.78 -15.89
#